data_AF-A0A924XBF9-F1
#
_entry.id   AF-A0A924XBF9-F1
#
_cell.length_a   1.000
_cell.length_b   1.000
_cell.length_c   1.000
_cell.angle_alpha   90.00
_cell.angle_beta   90.00
_cell.angle_gamma   90.00
#
_symmetry.space_group_name_H-M   'P 1'
#
loop_
_entity.id
_entity.type
_entity.pdbx_description
1 polymer ?
#
loop_
_entity_poly.entity_id
_entity_poly.type
_entity_poly.pdbx_seq_one_letter_code
_entity_poly.pdbx_strand_id
1 'polypeptide(L)'
;MRAHLFLGALAIMLSACGASIEAGMDTANDLLYQKQYVASERLYRKLLRRLEDRGSRLSDDEESERLSVLDRLGKLNALYLHDYDAAIRFYRQLVKYYPKTDQALAALATVADLYQYKLGNVPAAIELYQELSREFPDAPESQRDHSSDRPF
;
A
#
# COMPACT_ATOMS: atom_id res chain seq x y z
N MET A 1 -43.52 44.94 -12.37
CA MET A 1 -42.15 45.08 -12.87
C MET A 1 -41.37 43.84 -12.48
N ARG A 2 -40.97 43.04 -13.48
CA ARG A 2 -40.13 41.85 -13.32
C ARG A 2 -38.67 42.29 -13.40
N ALA A 3 -37.89 42.02 -12.37
CA ALA A 3 -36.44 42.04 -12.43
C ALA A 3 -35.94 40.74 -11.82
N HIS A 4 -35.70 39.76 -12.69
CA HIS A 4 -35.02 38.52 -12.36
C HIS A 4 -33.52 38.83 -12.29
N LEU A 5 -32.94 38.77 -11.10
CA LEU A 5 -31.49 38.66 -10.90
C LEU A 5 -31.22 37.26 -10.34
N PHE A 6 -31.27 36.26 -11.22
CA PHE A 6 -30.62 34.98 -10.95
C PHE A 6 -29.14 35.18 -11.25
N LEU A 7 -28.38 35.57 -10.22
CA LEU A 7 -26.92 35.52 -10.27
C LEU A 7 -26.53 34.05 -10.51
N GLY A 8 -25.80 33.82 -11.59
CA GLY A 8 -25.48 32.50 -12.12
C GLY A 8 -24.92 31.57 -11.05
N ALA A 9 -25.62 30.47 -10.83
CA ALA A 9 -24.99 29.27 -10.30
C ALA A 9 -23.91 28.87 -11.31
N LEU A 10 -22.66 29.18 -10.97
CA LEU A 10 -21.49 28.61 -11.63
C LEU A 10 -21.64 27.09 -11.49
N ALA A 11 -22.12 26.45 -12.55
CA ALA A 11 -22.20 25.01 -12.63
C ALA A 11 -20.77 24.49 -12.54
N ILE A 12 -20.38 24.06 -11.33
CA ILE A 12 -19.20 23.22 -11.15
C ILE A 12 -19.55 21.94 -11.90
N MET A 13 -19.01 21.82 -13.11
CA MET A 13 -18.90 20.55 -13.85
C MET A 13 -18.04 19.62 -13.00
N LEU A 14 -18.63 19.03 -11.97
CA LEU A 14 -18.10 17.85 -11.31
C LEU A 14 -18.16 16.74 -12.34
N SER A 15 -17.08 16.62 -13.11
CA SER A 15 -16.82 15.47 -13.95
C SER A 15 -16.89 14.25 -13.05
N ALA A 16 -17.97 13.49 -13.18
CA ALA A 16 -18.26 12.28 -12.41
C ALA A 16 -17.30 11.12 -12.72
N CYS A 17 -16.10 11.40 -13.26
CA CYS A 17 -15.09 10.42 -13.64
C CYS A 17 -13.66 10.78 -13.16
N GLY A 18 -13.49 11.83 -12.34
CA GLY A 18 -12.18 12.43 -12.04
C GLY A 18 -11.81 12.57 -10.56
N ALA A 19 -12.17 11.63 -9.68
CA ALA A 19 -11.55 11.62 -8.35
C ALA A 19 -10.04 11.37 -8.53
N SER A 20 -9.19 12.28 -8.06
CA SER A 20 -7.73 12.11 -8.06
C SER A 20 -7.35 10.84 -7.29
N ILE A 21 -6.13 10.34 -7.53
CA ILE A 21 -5.63 9.19 -6.76
C ILE A 21 -5.58 9.58 -5.27
N GLU A 22 -5.04 10.76 -4.95
CA GLU A 22 -5.08 11.42 -3.64
C GLU A 22 -6.46 11.35 -2.95
N ALA A 23 -7.52 11.91 -3.55
CA ALA A 23 -8.86 11.89 -2.93
C ALA A 23 -9.40 10.46 -2.70
N GLY A 24 -9.03 9.54 -3.59
CA GLY A 24 -9.32 8.12 -3.41
C GLY A 24 -8.57 7.50 -2.23
N MET A 25 -7.30 7.87 -2.04
CA MET A 25 -6.48 7.41 -0.91
C MET A 25 -7.04 7.94 0.41
N ASP A 26 -7.44 9.20 0.48
CA ASP A 26 -8.09 9.78 1.67
C ASP A 26 -9.34 9.00 2.05
N THR A 27 -10.20 8.72 1.07
CA THR A 27 -11.39 7.90 1.30
C THR A 27 -11.02 6.49 1.79
N ALA A 28 -9.98 5.87 1.22
CA ALA A 28 -9.54 4.54 1.65
C ALA A 28 -8.94 4.54 3.07
N ASN A 29 -8.27 5.63 3.45
CA ASN A 29 -7.75 5.88 4.79
C ASN A 29 -8.89 6.05 5.80
N ASP A 30 -9.92 6.82 5.46
CA ASP A 30 -11.10 7.01 6.33
C ASP A 30 -11.81 5.69 6.59
N LEU A 31 -12.01 4.87 5.55
CA LEU A 31 -12.56 3.52 5.69
C LEU A 31 -11.71 2.64 6.60
N LEU A 32 -10.38 2.72 6.46
CA LEU A 32 -9.45 1.99 7.32
C LEU A 32 -9.56 2.44 8.78
N TYR A 33 -9.60 3.75 9.04
CA TYR A 33 -9.77 4.33 10.36
C TYR A 33 -11.10 3.90 11.02
N GLN A 34 -12.16 3.82 10.21
CA GLN A 34 -13.48 3.32 10.63
C GLN A 34 -13.55 1.79 10.74
N LYS A 35 -12.42 1.08 10.60
CA LYS A 35 -12.31 -0.38 10.64
C LYS A 35 -13.13 -1.10 9.55
N GLN A 36 -13.50 -0.40 8.49
CA GLN A 36 -14.17 -0.97 7.32
C GLN A 36 -13.13 -1.59 6.38
N TYR A 37 -12.40 -2.59 6.88
CA TYR A 37 -11.20 -3.14 6.25
C TYR A 37 -11.44 -3.65 4.82
N VAL A 38 -12.51 -4.42 4.60
CA VAL A 38 -12.84 -4.95 3.26
C VAL A 38 -13.19 -3.84 2.27
N ALA A 39 -13.87 -2.78 2.73
CA ALA A 39 -14.21 -1.64 1.87
C ALA A 39 -12.97 -0.82 1.53
N SER A 40 -12.11 -0.56 2.53
CA SER A 40 -10.81 0.09 2.37
C SER A 40 -9.93 -0.66 1.37
N GLU A 41 -9.82 -1.99 1.54
CA GLU A 41 -9.02 -2.87 0.68
C GLU A 41 -9.48 -2.80 -0.78
N ARG A 42 -10.80 -2.93 -1.00
CA ARG A 42 -11.38 -2.87 -2.33
C ARG A 42 -11.08 -1.53 -3.01
N LEU A 43 -11.12 -0.44 -2.26
CA LEU A 43 -10.81 0.89 -2.80
C LEU A 43 -9.33 1.03 -3.13
N TYR A 44 -8.42 0.63 -2.24
CA TYR A 44 -6.99 0.61 -2.55
C TYR A 44 -6.67 -0.22 -3.79
N ARG A 45 -7.28 -1.40 -3.96
CA ARG A 45 -7.11 -2.21 -5.18
C ARG A 45 -7.58 -1.47 -6.43
N LYS A 46 -8.68 -0.71 -6.34
CA LYS A 46 -9.16 0.10 -7.46
C LYS A 46 -8.17 1.20 -7.82
N LEU A 47 -7.55 1.84 -6.83
CA LEU A 47 -6.52 2.86 -7.03
C LEU A 47 -5.25 2.26 -7.63
N LEU A 48 -4.79 1.13 -7.10
CA LEU A 48 -3.63 0.41 -7.63
C LEU A 48 -3.83 0.06 -9.11
N ARG A 49 -4.99 -0.47 -9.50
CA ARG A 49 -5.30 -0.75 -10.91
C ARG A 49 -5.22 0.49 -11.79
N ARG A 50 -5.75 1.63 -11.33
CA ARG A 50 -5.66 2.90 -12.07
C ARG A 50 -4.20 3.33 -12.28
N LEU A 51 -3.36 3.15 -11.27
CA LEU A 51 -1.93 3.47 -11.33
C LEU A 51 -1.18 2.50 -12.26
N GLU A 52 -1.51 1.20 -12.22
CA GLU A 52 -0.97 0.20 -13.13
C GLU A 52 -1.32 0.47 -14.60
N ASP A 53 -2.57 0.87 -14.87
CA ASP A 53 -3.06 1.22 -16.21
C ASP A 53 -2.33 2.44 -16.80
N ARG A 54 -1.85 3.35 -15.95
CA ARG A 54 -1.01 4.48 -16.37
C ARG A 54 0.39 4.03 -16.78
N GLY A 55 0.93 3.00 -16.12
CA GLY A 55 2.19 2.36 -16.47
C GLY A 55 3.37 3.34 -16.48
N SER A 56 4.07 3.45 -17.61
CA SER A 56 5.21 4.36 -17.77
C SER A 56 4.86 5.86 -17.78
N ARG A 57 3.57 6.22 -17.67
CA ARG A 57 3.07 7.61 -17.66
C ARG A 57 2.75 8.12 -16.25
N LEU A 58 3.24 7.44 -15.21
CA LEU A 58 3.10 7.92 -13.84
C LEU A 58 3.95 9.17 -13.64
N SER A 59 3.39 10.17 -12.97
CA SER A 59 4.21 11.25 -12.41
C SER A 59 4.96 10.76 -11.17
N ASP A 60 5.94 11.53 -10.71
CA ASP A 60 6.66 11.25 -9.46
C ASP A 60 5.72 11.17 -8.24
N ASP A 61 4.67 11.99 -8.22
CA ASP A 61 3.62 11.94 -7.20
C ASP A 61 2.88 10.60 -7.25
N GLU A 62 2.49 10.15 -8.44
CA GLU A 62 1.76 8.88 -8.59
C GLU A 62 2.62 7.66 -8.35
N GLU A 63 3.92 7.75 -8.60
CA GLU A 63 4.89 6.74 -8.16
C GLU A 63 4.91 6.66 -6.62
N SER A 64 4.91 7.81 -5.94
CA SER A 64 4.84 7.88 -4.47
C SER A 64 3.50 7.37 -3.92
N GLU A 65 2.40 7.64 -4.62
CA GLU A 65 1.07 7.11 -4.29
C GLU A 65 1.01 5.60 -4.52
N ARG A 66 1.58 5.07 -5.62
CA ARG A 66 1.61 3.61 -5.89
C ARG A 66 2.42 2.87 -4.83
N LEU A 67 3.57 3.39 -4.43
CA LEU A 67 4.34 2.88 -3.28
C LEU A 67 3.46 2.83 -2.02
N SER A 68 2.79 3.93 -1.70
CA SER A 68 1.94 4.05 -0.51
C SER A 68 0.74 3.11 -0.53
N VAL A 69 0.08 2.95 -1.69
CA VAL A 69 -1.05 2.05 -1.87
C VAL A 69 -0.63 0.59 -1.69
N LEU A 70 0.52 0.19 -2.25
CA LEU A 70 1.05 -1.17 -2.09
C LEU A 70 1.39 -1.49 -0.63
N ASP A 71 2.06 -0.56 0.07
CA ASP A 71 2.38 -0.72 1.49
C ASP A 71 1.11 -0.85 2.34
N ARG A 72 0.12 0.03 2.09
CA ARG A 72 -1.17 -0.01 2.80
C ARG A 72 -1.95 -1.28 2.54
N LEU A 73 -1.97 -1.77 1.29
CA LEU A 73 -2.58 -3.05 0.95
C LEU A 73 -1.89 -4.22 1.65
N GLY A 74 -0.56 -4.23 1.69
CA GLY A 74 0.22 -5.24 2.42
C GLY A 74 -0.15 -5.27 3.90
N LYS A 75 -0.08 -4.10 4.57
CA LYS A 75 -0.39 -3.95 6.00
C LYS A 75 -1.83 -4.32 6.30
N LEU A 76 -2.78 -3.84 5.50
CA LEU A 76 -4.20 -4.10 5.68
C LEU A 76 -4.52 -5.59 5.62
N ASN A 77 -3.96 -6.29 4.64
CA ASN A 77 -4.17 -7.72 4.47
C ASN A 77 -3.49 -8.54 5.58
N ALA A 78 -2.26 -8.19 5.97
CA ALA A 78 -1.53 -8.90 7.02
C ALA A 78 -2.17 -8.72 8.41
N LEU A 79 -2.49 -7.47 8.78
CA LEU A 79 -2.83 -7.11 10.15
C LEU A 79 -4.32 -7.24 10.47
N TYR A 80 -5.21 -6.93 9.52
CA TYR A 80 -6.64 -6.83 9.80
C TYR A 80 -7.49 -7.89 9.09
N LEU A 81 -7.12 -8.26 7.86
CA LEU A 81 -7.87 -9.28 7.10
C LEU A 81 -7.31 -10.69 7.25
N HIS A 82 -6.06 -10.81 7.72
CA HIS A 82 -5.32 -12.06 7.81
C HIS A 82 -5.22 -12.83 6.47
N ASP A 83 -5.29 -12.12 5.34
CA ASP A 83 -5.00 -12.66 4.02
C ASP A 83 -3.49 -12.52 3.76
N TYR A 84 -2.73 -13.44 4.33
CA TYR A 84 -1.26 -13.39 4.29
C TYR A 84 -0.72 -13.56 2.86
N ASP A 85 -1.39 -14.36 2.02
CA ASP A 85 -1.02 -14.52 0.62
C ASP A 85 -1.20 -13.21 -0.15
N ALA A 86 -2.30 -12.48 0.07
CA ALA A 86 -2.48 -11.15 -0.53
C ALA A 86 -1.44 -10.16 -0.03
N ALA A 87 -1.16 -10.14 1.29
CA ALA A 87 -0.14 -9.28 1.86
C ALA A 87 1.23 -9.51 1.19
N ILE A 88 1.66 -10.78 1.09
CA ILE A 88 2.92 -11.16 0.45
C ILE A 88 2.95 -10.73 -1.02
N ARG A 89 1.85 -10.91 -1.77
CA ARG A 89 1.79 -10.46 -3.17
C ARG A 89 2.01 -8.95 -3.29
N PHE A 90 1.37 -8.15 -2.45
CA PHE A 90 1.51 -6.69 -2.51
C PHE A 90 2.90 -6.21 -2.07
N TYR A 91 3.46 -6.79 -1.02
CA TYR A 91 4.82 -6.46 -0.60
C TYR A 91 5.87 -6.84 -1.65
N ARG A 92 5.74 -8.01 -2.30
CA ARG A 92 6.61 -8.38 -3.42
C ARG A 92 6.49 -7.42 -4.60
N GLN A 93 5.29 -6.93 -4.87
CA GLN A 93 5.08 -5.92 -5.90
C GLN A 93 5.72 -4.57 -5.52
N LEU A 94 5.63 -4.17 -4.25
CA LEU A 94 6.31 -2.97 -3.73
C LEU A 94 7.83 -3.10 -3.93
N VAL A 95 8.43 -4.20 -3.50
CA VAL A 95 9.87 -4.45 -3.64
C VAL A 95 10.30 -4.45 -5.10
N LYS A 96 9.49 -5.05 -5.98
CA LYS A 96 9.77 -5.07 -7.42
C LYS A 96 9.83 -3.68 -8.04
N TYR A 97 8.90 -2.78 -7.67
CA TYR A 97 8.85 -1.44 -8.25
C TYR A 97 9.77 -0.45 -7.54
N TYR A 98 10.03 -0.64 -6.26
CA TYR A 98 10.73 0.32 -5.40
C TYR A 98 11.88 -0.29 -4.60
N PRO A 99 12.78 -1.07 -5.23
CA PRO A 99 13.73 -1.94 -4.52
C PRO A 99 14.72 -1.22 -3.59
N LYS A 100 14.89 0.10 -3.74
CA LYS A 100 15.87 0.91 -2.99
C LYS A 100 15.23 1.81 -1.92
N THR A 101 13.97 1.55 -1.56
CA THR A 101 13.25 2.32 -0.55
C THR A 101 13.28 1.62 0.80
N ASP A 102 13.23 2.39 1.88
CA ASP A 102 13.10 1.83 3.23
C ASP A 102 11.83 0.97 3.37
N GLN A 103 10.78 1.33 2.63
CA GLN A 103 9.54 0.55 2.54
C GLN A 103 9.77 -0.82 1.88
N ALA A 104 10.67 -0.94 0.90
CA ALA A 104 10.99 -2.24 0.30
C ALA A 104 11.76 -3.13 1.27
N LEU A 105 12.73 -2.56 2.01
CA LEU A 105 13.41 -3.27 3.09
C LEU A 105 12.40 -3.79 4.13
N ALA A 106 11.54 -2.90 4.63
CA ALA A 106 10.51 -3.25 5.61
C ALA A 106 9.50 -4.28 5.06
N ALA A 107 9.13 -4.18 3.78
CA ALA A 107 8.24 -5.12 3.11
C ALA A 107 8.85 -6.52 3.02
N LEU A 108 10.13 -6.65 2.66
CA LEU A 108 10.83 -7.94 2.64
C LEU A 108 10.92 -8.57 4.03
N ALA A 109 11.27 -7.77 5.05
CA ALA A 109 11.30 -8.25 6.44
C ALA A 109 9.91 -8.74 6.89
N THR A 110 8.86 -7.98 6.58
CA THR A 110 7.48 -8.38 6.88
C THR A 110 7.09 -9.68 6.16
N VAL A 111 7.50 -9.88 4.91
CA VAL A 111 7.23 -11.15 4.18
C VAL A 111 7.94 -12.33 4.85
N ALA A 112 9.17 -12.15 5.31
CA ALA A 112 9.89 -13.18 6.07
C ALA A 112 9.14 -13.53 7.37
N ASP A 113 8.69 -12.53 8.12
CA ASP A 113 7.89 -12.73 9.34
C ASP A 113 6.56 -13.47 9.05
N LEU A 114 5.88 -13.11 7.96
CA LEU A 114 4.64 -13.79 7.56
C LEU A 114 4.91 -15.28 7.25
N TYR A 115 5.99 -15.58 6.56
CA TYR A 115 6.38 -16.97 6.32
C TYR A 115 6.69 -17.72 7.62
N GLN A 116 7.47 -17.13 8.52
CA GLN A 116 7.87 -17.77 9.76
C GLN A 116 6.69 -17.97 10.71
N TYR A 117 5.94 -16.91 10.99
CA TYR A 117 5.00 -16.87 12.12
C TYR A 117 3.56 -17.12 11.74
N LYS A 118 3.15 -16.80 10.52
CA LYS A 118 1.76 -16.94 10.08
C LYS A 118 1.54 -18.15 9.21
N LEU A 119 2.52 -18.49 8.37
CA LEU A 119 2.43 -19.63 7.45
C LEU A 119 3.24 -20.85 7.90
N GLY A 120 4.13 -20.72 8.89
CA GLY A 120 5.00 -21.79 9.37
C GLY A 120 6.02 -22.28 8.34
N ASN A 121 6.25 -21.53 7.27
CA ASN A 121 7.23 -21.83 6.23
C ASN A 121 8.60 -21.22 6.61
N VAL A 122 9.21 -21.80 7.64
CA VAL A 122 10.51 -21.39 8.15
C VAL A 122 11.62 -21.38 7.07
N PRO A 123 11.71 -22.36 6.14
CA PRO A 123 12.71 -22.32 5.07
C PRO A 123 12.61 -21.06 4.21
N ALA A 124 11.41 -20.67 3.78
CA ALA A 124 11.21 -19.47 2.97
C ALA A 124 11.55 -18.19 3.75
N ALA A 125 11.28 -18.16 5.06
CA ALA A 125 11.67 -17.03 5.91
C ALA A 125 13.21 -16.90 6.00
N ILE A 126 13.92 -18.02 6.21
CA ILE A 126 15.40 -18.03 6.29
C ILE A 126 16.01 -17.51 4.98
N GLU A 127 15.52 -17.94 3.83
CA GLU A 127 16.00 -17.46 2.53
C GLU A 127 15.89 -15.94 2.41
N LEU A 128 14.76 -15.37 2.85
CA LEU A 128 14.53 -13.92 2.81
C LEU A 128 15.38 -13.16 3.82
N TYR A 129 15.55 -13.65 5.05
CA TYR A 129 16.44 -13.01 6.02
C TYR A 129 17.91 -13.03 5.56
N GLN A 130 18.32 -14.09 4.86
CA GLN A 130 19.65 -14.17 4.25
C GLN A 130 19.82 -13.22 3.06
N GLU A 131 18.77 -13.01 2.26
CA GLU A 131 18.75 -11.98 1.22
C GLU A 131 18.88 -10.58 1.84
N LEU A 132 18.06 -10.27 2.84
CA LEU A 132 18.09 -8.99 3.57
C LEU A 132 19.47 -8.69 4.17
N SER A 133 20.10 -9.70 4.79
CA SER A 133 21.43 -9.53 5.39
C SER A 133 22.54 -9.29 4.36
N ARG A 134 22.36 -9.75 3.11
CA ARG A 134 23.32 -9.55 2.02
C ARG A 134 23.12 -8.22 1.30
N GLU A 135 21.87 -7.87 1.01
CA GLU A 135 21.50 -6.67 0.23
C GLU A 135 21.50 -5.39 1.09
N PHE A 136 21.28 -5.51 2.40
CA PHE A 136 21.20 -4.38 3.33
C PHE A 136 22.14 -4.55 4.55
N PRO A 137 23.47 -4.68 4.35
CA PRO A 137 24.40 -4.97 5.44
C PRO A 137 24.43 -3.86 6.51
N ASP A 138 24.16 -2.61 6.12
CA ASP A 138 24.18 -1.44 7.00
C ASP A 138 22.83 -1.16 7.69
N ALA A 139 21.77 -1.89 7.32
CA ALA A 139 20.48 -1.71 7.99
C ALA A 139 20.58 -2.18 9.45
N PRO A 140 19.94 -1.46 10.41
CA PRO A 140 19.85 -1.91 11.79
C PRO A 140 19.38 -3.36 11.87
N GLU A 141 19.94 -4.14 12.78
CA GLU A 141 19.56 -5.55 12.94
C GLU A 141 18.06 -5.71 13.17
N SER A 142 17.43 -4.81 13.93
CA SER A 142 15.97 -4.78 14.12
C SER A 142 15.16 -4.61 12.82
N GLN A 143 15.74 -4.05 11.75
CA GLN A 143 15.09 -3.92 10.44
C GLN A 143 15.32 -5.15 9.55
N ARG A 144 16.41 -5.89 9.77
CA ARG A 144 16.73 -7.15 9.07
C ARG A 144 16.07 -8.36 9.74
N ASP A 145 15.94 -8.30 11.05
CA ASP A 145 15.37 -9.32 11.92
C ASP A 145 14.26 -8.67 12.77
N HIS A 146 13.10 -8.42 12.16
CA HIS A 146 11.90 -7.92 12.84
C HIS A 146 11.31 -8.94 13.85
N SER A 147 11.89 -10.14 13.93
CA SER A 147 11.45 -11.28 14.71
C SER A 147 11.70 -11.12 16.23
N SER A 148 12.59 -10.20 16.61
CA SER A 148 13.08 -10.06 17.99
C SER A 148 12.30 -9.06 18.87
N ASP A 149 11.56 -8.11 18.29
CA ASP A 149 11.16 -6.88 19.00
C ASP A 149 9.65 -6.59 19.12
N ARG A 150 8.73 -7.44 18.64
CA ARG A 150 7.27 -7.16 18.78
C ARG A 150 6.43 -8.32 19.33
N PRO A 151 5.59 -8.07 20.35
CA PRO A 151 4.43 -8.90 20.60
C PRO A 151 3.36 -8.58 19.55
N PHE A 152 2.77 -9.62 18.96
CA PHE A 152 1.70 -9.53 17.97
C PHE A 152 0.50 -8.70 18.43
#